data_AF-B8C3W5-F1
#
_entry.id   AF-B8C3W5-F1
#
_cell.length_a   1.000
_cell.length_b   1.000
_cell.length_c   1.000
_cell.angle_alpha   90.00
_cell.angle_beta   90.00
_cell.angle_gamma   90.00
#
_symmetry.space_group_name_H-M   'P 1'
#
loop_
_entity.id
_entity.type
_entity.pdbx_description
1 polymer ?
#
loop_
_entity_poly.entity_id
_entity_poly.type
_entity_poly.pdbx_seq_one_letter_code
_entity_poly.pdbx_strand_id
1 'polypeptide(L)' 'VEVSSTDGFQGREKEAVVFSAVRSNTYGSVGFVSDWRRINVSFTRARRALIVVGNPDTLRRGD' A
#
# COMPACT_ATOMS: atom_id res chain seq x y z
N VAL A 1 6.46 16.41 -6.96
CA VAL A 1 6.11 15.01 -6.63
C VAL A 1 6.12 14.92 -5.10
N GLU A 2 4.99 14.58 -4.48
CA GLU A 2 4.87 14.49 -3.02
C GLU A 2 5.02 13.01 -2.62
N VAL A 3 5.99 12.70 -1.76
CA VAL A 3 6.26 11.34 -1.27
C VAL A 3 6.08 11.35 0.24
N SER A 4 5.10 10.59 0.73
CA SER A 4 4.84 10.43 2.16
C SER A 4 4.30 9.02 2.42
N SER A 5 4.43 8.54 3.65
CA SER A 5 3.88 7.24 4.05
C SER A 5 2.37 7.30 4.20
N THR A 6 1.70 6.15 4.23
CA THR A 6 0.25 6.01 4.37
C THR A 6 -0.34 6.86 5.50
N ASP A 7 0.37 6.98 6.62
CA ASP A 7 -0.06 7.72 7.80
C ASP A 7 -0.02 9.25 7.59
N GLY A 8 0.83 9.76 6.70
CA GLY A 8 0.94 11.20 6.37
C GLY A 8 -0.10 11.73 5.38
N PHE A 9 -0.92 10.84 4.81
CA PHE A 9 -1.93 11.14 3.78
C PHE A 9 -3.37 11.21 4.33
N GLN A 10 -3.57 11.24 5.65
CA GLN A 10 -4.91 11.30 6.22
C GLN A 10 -5.61 12.63 5.84
N GLY A 11 -6.74 12.52 5.13
CA GLY A 11 -7.60 13.66 4.75
C GLY A 11 -7.30 14.34 3.41
N ARG A 12 -6.38 13.82 2.58
CA ARG A 12 -6.04 14.42 1.26
C ARG A 12 -6.09 13.40 0.13
N GLU A 13 -6.91 13.65 -0.89
CA GLU A 13 -6.97 12.82 -2.11
C GLU A 13 -5.93 13.25 -3.16
N LYS A 14 -5.51 12.33 -4.03
CA LYS A 14 -4.62 12.58 -5.17
C LYS A 14 -5.17 11.92 -6.43
N GLU A 15 -4.87 12.53 -7.59
CA GLU A 15 -5.29 11.99 -8.89
C GLU A 15 -4.69 10.60 -9.16
N ALA A 16 -3.43 10.39 -8.79
CA ALA A 16 -2.75 9.10 -8.85
C ALA A 16 -2.01 8.80 -7.55
N VAL A 17 -2.04 7.54 -7.11
CA VAL A 17 -1.32 7.04 -5.93
C VAL A 17 -0.46 5.85 -6.33
N VAL A 18 0.79 5.83 -5.84
CA VAL A 18 1.69 4.67 -5.96
C VAL A 18 1.87 4.06 -4.58
N PHE A 19 1.39 2.83 -4.41
CA PHE A 19 1.52 2.06 -3.19
C PHE A 19 2.64 1.02 -3.35
N SER A 20 3.66 1.09 -2.50
CA SER A 20 4.73 0.09 -2.44
C SER A 20 4.53 -0.79 -1.21
N ALA A 21 4.31 -2.09 -1.42
CA ALA A 21 4.19 -3.06 -0.34
C ALA A 21 5.52 -3.32 0.40
N VAL A 22 6.66 -2.95 -0.22
CA VAL A 22 8.06 -3.05 0.27
C VAL A 22 8.55 -4.45 0.64
N ARG A 23 7.70 -5.30 1.23
CA ARG A 23 8.03 -6.63 1.73
C ARG A 23 8.11 -7.63 0.58
N SER A 24 9.26 -8.29 0.53
CA SER A 24 9.57 -9.39 -0.37
C SER A 24 10.41 -10.40 0.43
N ASN A 25 9.78 -11.47 0.90
CA ASN A 25 10.44 -12.53 1.65
C ASN A 25 9.77 -13.89 1.41
N THR A 26 10.52 -14.96 1.64
CA THR A 26 10.08 -16.35 1.46
C THR A 26 9.12 -16.82 2.56
N TYR A 27 9.08 -16.13 3.70
CA TYR A 27 8.25 -16.46 4.85
C TYR A 27 6.79 -15.99 4.72
N GLY A 28 6.47 -15.14 3.73
CA GLY A 28 5.12 -14.60 3.55
C GLY A 28 4.77 -13.45 4.50
N SER A 29 5.74 -12.93 5.27
CA SER A 29 5.47 -11.88 6.24
C SER A 29 5.19 -10.54 5.56
N VAL A 30 3.93 -10.12 5.61
CA VAL A 30 3.41 -8.91 4.93
C VAL A 30 3.62 -7.62 5.75
N GLY A 31 3.88 -7.70 7.05
CA GLY A 31 4.22 -6.55 7.89
C GLY A 31 3.12 -5.49 7.89
N PHE A 32 3.40 -4.24 7.52
CA PHE A 32 2.41 -3.15 7.54
C PHE A 32 1.20 -3.39 6.62
N VAL A 33 1.34 -4.29 5.64
CA VAL A 33 0.28 -4.68 4.71
C VAL A 33 -0.74 -5.62 5.39
N SER A 34 -0.46 -6.19 6.57
CA SER A 34 -1.48 -6.94 7.32
C SER A 34 -2.57 -6.03 7.92
N ASP A 35 -2.29 -4.74 8.12
CA ASP A 35 -3.27 -3.79 8.61
C ASP A 35 -4.16 -3.30 7.47
N TRP A 36 -5.27 -4.01 7.26
CA TRP A 36 -6.26 -3.69 6.22
C TRP A 36 -6.77 -2.25 6.32
N ARG A 37 -6.81 -1.65 7.52
CA ARG A 37 -7.30 -0.27 7.69
C ARG A 37 -6.36 0.73 7.02
N ARG A 38 -5.04 0.51 7.14
CA ARG A 38 -4.02 1.34 6.48
C ARG A 38 -4.09 1.21 4.96
N ILE A 39 -4.26 -0.02 4.46
CA ILE A 39 -4.42 -0.26 3.02
C ILE A 39 -5.67 0.45 2.49
N ASN A 40 -6.79 0.29 3.17
CA ASN A 40 -8.04 0.92 2.76
C ASN A 40 -7.91 2.44 2.67
N VAL A 41 -7.23 3.06 3.64
CA VAL A 41 -6.91 4.50 3.57
C VAL A 41 -6.02 4.78 2.37
N SER A 42 -4.93 4.04 2.14
CA SER A 42 -4.07 4.26 0.96
C SER A 42 -4.80 4.14 -0.37
N PHE A 43 -5.68 3.13 -0.52
CA PHE A 43 -6.32 2.80 -1.78
C PHE A 43 -7.46 3.78 -2.11
N THR A 44 -8.23 4.18 -1.11
CA THR A 44 -9.37 5.11 -1.27
C THR A 44 -8.94 6.57 -1.52
N ARG A 45 -7.64 6.89 -1.42
CA ARG A 45 -7.11 8.23 -1.68
C ARG A 45 -6.81 8.50 -3.16
N ALA A 46 -6.85 7.47 -4.00
CA ALA A 46 -6.62 7.56 -5.45
C ALA A 46 -7.92 7.89 -6.20
N ARG A 47 -7.93 8.98 -6.97
CA ARG A 47 -9.14 9.40 -7.73
C ARG A 47 -9.23 8.81 -9.14
N ARG A 48 -8.10 8.65 -9.84
CA ARG A 48 -8.06 8.14 -11.22
C ARG A 48 -7.21 6.90 -11.40
N ALA A 49 -6.07 6.81 -10.69
CA ALA A 49 -5.16 5.69 -10.86
C ALA A 49 -4.53 5.27 -9.53
N LEU A 50 -4.53 3.96 -9.26
CA LEU A 50 -3.80 3.33 -8.18
C LEU A 50 -2.79 2.36 -8.79
N ILE A 51 -1.51 2.57 -8.51
CA ILE A 51 -0.42 1.68 -8.93
C ILE A 51 0.09 0.95 -7.70
N VAL A 52 0.05 -0.38 -7.72
CA VAL A 52 0.53 -1.22 -6.62
C VAL A 52 1.82 -1.91 -7.05
N VAL A 53 2.87 -1.76 -6.26
CA VAL A 53 4.18 -2.40 -6.47
C VAL A 53 4.48 -3.29 -5.28
N GLY A 54 4.70 -4.58 -5.51
CA GLY A 54 4.98 -5.54 -4.46
C GLY A 54 5.36 -6.91 -5.00
N ASN A 55 5.87 -7.79 -4.13
CA ASN A 55 6.15 -9.17 -4.50
C ASN A 55 4.86 -10.01 -4.37
N PRO A 56 4.31 -10.56 -5.48
CA PRO A 56 3.08 -11.34 -5.44
C PRO A 56 3.19 -12.61 -4.58
N ASP A 57 4.35 -13.25 -4.49
CA ASP A 57 4.54 -14.46 -3.68
C ASP A 57 4.48 -14.17 -2.18
N THR A 58 5.01 -13.02 -1.77
CA THR A 58 4.92 -12.57 -0.37
C THR A 58 3.51 -12.07 -0.04
N LEU A 59 2.83 -11.40 -0.97
CA LEU A 59 1.48 -10.85 -0.75
C LEU A 59 0.38 -11.93 -0.76
N ARG A 60 0.52 -13.00 -1.53
CA ARG A 60 -0.47 -14.09 -1.60
C ARG A 60 -0.52 -14.97 -0.35
N ARG A 61 0.59 -15.07 0.36
CA ARG A 61 0.71 -15.89 1.57
C ARG A 61 0.21 -15.22 2.85
N GLY A 62 -0.08 -13.90 2.79
CA GLY A 62 -0.32 -13.06 3.96
C GLY A 62 -1.15 -13.74 5.04
N ASP A 63 -0.54 -13.90 6.22
CA ASP A 63 -1.14 -14.46 7.43
C ASP A 63 -2.36 -13.64 7.91
#